data_AF-A0A8C2H723-F1
#
_entry.id   AF-A0A8C2H723-F1
#
_cell.length_a   1.000
_cell.length_b   1.000
_cell.length_c   1.000
_cell.angle_alpha   90.00
_cell.angle_beta   90.00
_cell.angle_gamma   90.00
#
_symmetry.space_group_name_H-M   'P 1'
#
loop_
_entity.id
_entity.type
_entity.pdbx_description
1 polymer ?
#
loop_
_entity_poly.entity_id
_entity_poly.type
_entity_poly.pdbx_seq_one_letter_code
_entity_poly.pdbx_strand_id
1 'polypeptide(L)'
;MSALHDGQEPDPSDSNRVIYRFRQPVPMPSYLIAIVVGALESREIGPRSRVWSEKEYVDEAAFEFSETETMLKTAESLAGPYVWGQYDLLVLPPSFPYGGMENPCLTFVTPTVLAGDRSLAGVIAHEISHSWTGNLVTNRTWEHSWLNEGHTVYIERMIARCMESEQLRQFEGIGGWKELQESVKEFGPNNVLTNLVTNLHEVDTDEAFSFVPYEKGFALLYHLEELMGGPEVFMGFVKSYIQLFAYGSVTTEEWKNYLFTYFKDKVDILNKVDWNGWMHTPGMPPVKPQYDTTMADACTALCQRWVKAKEEDLASFTEADVKKLNSPQLIEFVALLLQEEPLPLSHVKKMQEVYQLNSVKNTEFRFRWLRICVRAHWEEAVPLALKMATEQGRMKFTRPLFSEQPLKTFKEHRAALHPVTAMLVAKDLKIDG
;
A
#
# COMPACT_ATOMS: atom_id res chain seq x y z
N MET A 1 15.05 -17.41 -1.40
CA MET A 1 14.03 -17.46 -2.47
C MET A 1 12.64 -17.49 -1.83
N SER A 2 11.56 -17.30 -2.58
CA SER A 2 10.17 -17.43 -2.11
C SER A 2 9.74 -18.89 -1.87
N ALA A 3 10.43 -19.55 -0.93
CA ALA A 3 10.37 -20.99 -0.71
C ALA A 3 10.98 -21.35 0.66
N LEU A 4 10.71 -22.56 1.14
CA LEU A 4 11.36 -23.11 2.34
C LEU A 4 12.83 -23.40 2.07
N HIS A 5 13.71 -23.11 3.04
CA HIS A 5 15.13 -23.43 2.94
C HIS A 5 15.36 -24.94 3.03
N ASP A 6 16.09 -25.50 2.07
CA ASP A 6 16.34 -26.95 1.91
C ASP A 6 17.84 -27.29 2.01
N GLY A 7 18.56 -26.48 2.79
CA GLY A 7 19.99 -26.68 3.08
C GLY A 7 20.93 -25.87 2.19
N GLN A 8 22.21 -25.91 2.56
CA GLN A 8 23.31 -25.28 1.84
C GLN A 8 24.54 -26.17 1.84
N GLU A 9 25.37 -26.08 0.81
CA GLU A 9 26.63 -26.80 0.67
C GLU A 9 27.66 -25.97 -0.11
N PRO A 10 28.98 -26.15 0.09
CA PRO A 10 29.98 -25.57 -0.80
C PRO A 10 29.78 -26.05 -2.24
N ASP A 11 30.00 -25.18 -3.23
CA ASP A 11 29.94 -25.59 -4.63
C ASP A 11 31.10 -26.55 -4.96
N PRO A 12 30.84 -27.78 -5.44
CA PRO A 12 31.89 -28.75 -5.74
C PRO A 12 32.81 -28.33 -6.90
N SER A 13 32.40 -27.34 -7.70
CA SER A 13 33.17 -26.80 -8.84
C SER A 13 33.92 -25.51 -8.54
N ASP A 14 33.59 -24.79 -7.45
CA ASP A 14 34.22 -23.52 -7.08
C ASP A 14 34.16 -23.31 -5.55
N SER A 15 35.31 -23.44 -4.87
CA SER A 15 35.41 -23.29 -3.41
C SER A 15 35.04 -21.92 -2.87
N ASN A 16 34.90 -20.90 -3.73
CA ASN A 16 34.45 -19.56 -3.35
C ASN A 16 32.92 -19.38 -3.44
N ARG A 17 32.18 -20.44 -3.81
CA ARG A 17 30.72 -20.41 -3.94
C ARG A 17 30.06 -21.35 -2.95
N VAL A 18 28.82 -21.00 -2.61
CA VAL A 18 27.92 -21.80 -1.78
C VAL A 18 26.63 -22.02 -2.59
N ILE A 19 26.17 -23.26 -2.65
CA ILE A 19 24.89 -23.64 -3.23
C ILE A 19 23.85 -23.62 -2.10
N TYR A 20 22.83 -22.79 -2.27
CA TYR A 20 21.63 -22.79 -1.41
C TYR A 20 20.50 -23.49 -2.14
N ARG A 21 19.81 -24.41 -1.44
CA ARG A 21 18.68 -25.16 -1.98
C ARG A 21 17.39 -24.66 -1.35
N PHE A 22 16.33 -24.63 -2.14
CA PHE A 22 15.02 -24.17 -1.71
C PHE A 22 13.93 -25.08 -2.28
N ARG A 23 12.85 -25.26 -1.50
CA ARG A 23 11.70 -26.08 -1.90
C ARG A 23 10.40 -25.31 -1.66
N GLN A 24 9.64 -25.07 -2.71
CA GLN A 24 8.28 -24.55 -2.64
C GLN A 24 7.28 -25.68 -2.96
N PRO A 25 6.67 -26.33 -1.96
CA PRO A 25 5.75 -27.44 -2.19
C PRO A 25 4.34 -26.99 -2.57
N VAL A 26 3.96 -25.73 -2.29
CA VAL A 26 2.66 -25.18 -2.65
C VAL A 26 2.72 -24.60 -4.07
N PRO A 27 1.80 -24.96 -4.98
CA PRO A 27 1.76 -24.36 -6.31
C PRO A 27 1.60 -22.83 -6.23
N MET A 28 2.39 -22.10 -7.00
CA MET A 28 2.30 -20.63 -7.08
C MET A 28 2.53 -20.15 -8.52
N PRO A 29 1.91 -19.03 -8.93
CA PRO A 29 2.17 -18.38 -10.21
C PRO A 29 3.62 -17.86 -10.32
N SER A 30 4.14 -17.70 -11.53
CA SER A 30 5.53 -17.34 -11.77
C SER A 30 5.93 -15.95 -11.25
N TYR A 31 4.99 -15.01 -11.15
CA TYR A 31 5.27 -13.66 -10.66
C TYR A 31 5.69 -13.64 -9.17
N LEU A 32 5.41 -14.72 -8.43
CA LEU A 32 5.79 -14.89 -7.04
C LEU A 32 7.17 -15.52 -6.84
N ILE A 33 7.86 -15.92 -7.91
CA ILE A 33 9.24 -16.39 -7.82
C ILE A 33 10.14 -15.21 -7.47
N ALA A 34 10.84 -15.31 -6.33
CA ALA A 34 11.75 -14.28 -5.86
C ALA A 34 13.12 -14.85 -5.48
N ILE A 35 14.15 -14.02 -5.66
CA ILE A 35 15.52 -14.31 -5.26
C ILE A 35 16.18 -13.05 -4.72
N VAL A 36 16.93 -13.21 -3.63
CA VAL A 36 17.84 -12.19 -3.09
C VAL A 36 19.16 -12.89 -2.79
N VAL A 37 20.26 -12.20 -3.06
CA VAL A 37 21.63 -12.60 -2.67
C VAL A 37 22.34 -11.36 -2.15
N GLY A 38 22.87 -11.43 -0.94
CA GLY A 38 23.53 -10.31 -0.28
C GLY A 38 24.09 -10.70 1.09
N ALA A 39 24.70 -9.73 1.77
CA ALA A 39 25.21 -9.90 3.13
C ALA A 39 24.06 -9.76 4.15
N LEU A 40 23.24 -10.81 4.26
CA LEU A 40 22.03 -10.79 5.08
C LEU A 40 22.26 -11.38 6.47
N GLU A 41 21.79 -10.67 7.49
CA GLU A 41 21.57 -11.19 8.83
C GLU A 41 20.08 -11.45 9.05
N SER A 42 19.75 -12.18 10.13
CA SER A 42 18.36 -12.29 10.57
C SER A 42 18.18 -12.22 12.08
N ARG A 43 16.96 -11.86 12.48
CA ARG A 43 16.45 -11.90 13.86
C ARG A 43 15.13 -12.66 13.87
N GLU A 44 14.89 -13.39 14.94
CA GLU A 44 13.60 -14.05 15.17
C GLU A 44 12.61 -13.02 15.72
N ILE A 45 11.41 -12.96 15.13
CA ILE A 45 10.33 -12.03 15.54
C ILE A 45 9.02 -12.76 15.85
N GLY A 46 9.01 -14.09 15.72
CA GLY A 46 7.86 -14.94 16.00
C GLY A 46 8.20 -16.42 15.84
N PRO A 47 7.27 -17.32 16.20
CA PRO A 47 7.51 -18.78 16.21
C PRO A 47 7.72 -19.38 14.82
N ARG A 48 7.37 -18.64 13.76
CA ARG A 48 7.48 -19.04 12.35
C ARG A 48 7.93 -17.88 11.45
N SER A 49 8.56 -16.87 12.06
CA SER A 49 8.90 -15.62 11.38
C SER A 49 10.26 -15.10 11.80
N ARG A 50 11.10 -14.84 10.80
CA ARG A 50 12.34 -14.10 10.91
C ARG A 50 12.25 -12.83 10.08
N VAL A 51 12.91 -11.78 10.53
CA VAL A 51 13.23 -10.64 9.68
C VAL A 51 14.67 -10.75 9.21
N TRP A 52 14.88 -10.52 7.92
CA TRP A 52 16.16 -10.54 7.23
C TRP A 52 16.48 -9.14 6.71
N SER A 53 17.74 -8.73 6.81
CA SER A 53 18.22 -7.47 6.25
C SER A 53 19.76 -7.41 6.30
N GLU A 54 20.36 -6.39 5.68
CA GLU A 54 21.71 -5.97 6.04
C GLU A 54 21.78 -5.57 7.54
N LYS A 55 22.96 -5.75 8.14
CA LYS A 55 23.20 -5.62 9.58
C LYS A 55 22.75 -4.27 10.14
N GLU A 56 22.87 -3.22 9.34
CA GLU A 56 22.56 -1.83 9.69
C GLU A 56 21.07 -1.61 9.97
N TYR A 57 20.19 -2.45 9.40
CA TYR A 57 18.73 -2.29 9.49
C TYR A 57 18.04 -3.40 10.27
N VAL A 58 18.67 -4.56 10.46
CA VAL A 58 17.99 -5.78 10.95
C VAL A 58 17.38 -5.62 12.34
N ASP A 59 18.02 -4.86 13.24
CA ASP A 59 17.52 -4.64 14.60
C ASP A 59 16.36 -3.64 14.63
N GLU A 60 16.40 -2.59 13.78
CA GLU A 60 15.28 -1.65 13.60
C GLU A 60 14.08 -2.37 12.99
N ALA A 61 14.31 -3.19 11.97
CA ALA A 61 13.27 -4.00 11.33
C ALA A 61 12.65 -5.02 12.31
N ALA A 62 13.45 -5.61 13.21
CA ALA A 62 12.94 -6.53 14.22
C ALA A 62 12.00 -5.82 15.22
N PHE A 63 12.31 -4.57 15.60
CA PHE A 63 11.42 -3.77 16.42
C PHE A 63 10.14 -3.38 15.66
N GLU A 64 10.29 -2.88 14.43
CA GLU A 64 9.19 -2.35 13.61
C GLU A 64 8.15 -3.44 13.32
N PHE A 65 8.59 -4.66 13.02
CA PHE A 65 7.72 -5.76 12.60
C PHE A 65 7.46 -6.81 13.69
N SER A 66 7.68 -6.45 14.96
CA SER A 66 7.48 -7.37 16.10
C SER A 66 6.04 -7.86 16.29
N GLU A 67 5.06 -7.25 15.65
CA GLU A 67 3.64 -7.64 15.69
C GLU A 67 3.22 -8.63 14.59
N THR A 68 4.15 -9.07 13.74
CA THR A 68 3.90 -9.96 12.59
C THR A 68 3.12 -11.22 12.98
N GLU A 69 3.47 -11.90 14.07
CA GLU A 69 2.75 -13.11 14.50
C GLU A 69 1.32 -12.81 14.98
N THR A 70 1.08 -11.64 15.58
CA THR A 70 -0.26 -11.21 15.98
C THR A 70 -1.13 -10.95 14.75
N MET A 71 -0.57 -10.29 13.73
CA MET A 71 -1.23 -10.06 12.45
C MET A 71 -1.53 -11.39 11.74
N LEU A 72 -0.56 -12.32 11.69
CA LEU A 72 -0.74 -13.66 11.10
C LEU A 72 -1.87 -14.44 11.77
N LYS A 73 -1.91 -14.50 13.10
CA LYS A 73 -2.99 -15.18 13.84
C LYS A 73 -4.36 -14.53 13.59
N THR A 74 -4.38 -13.22 13.51
CA THR A 74 -5.61 -12.47 13.20
C THR A 74 -6.09 -12.81 11.79
N ALA A 75 -5.19 -12.78 10.80
CA ALA A 75 -5.47 -13.18 9.44
C ALA A 75 -5.94 -14.65 9.34
N GLU A 76 -5.31 -15.58 10.06
CA GLU A 76 -5.74 -16.99 10.09
C GLU A 76 -7.16 -17.16 10.65
N SER A 77 -7.54 -16.37 11.65
CA SER A 77 -8.89 -16.39 12.21
C SER A 77 -9.95 -15.94 11.19
N LEU A 78 -9.59 -14.96 10.36
CA LEU A 78 -10.44 -14.35 9.33
C LEU A 78 -10.51 -15.23 8.07
N ALA A 79 -9.37 -15.62 7.52
CA ALA A 79 -9.22 -16.18 6.18
C ALA A 79 -9.09 -17.72 6.16
N GLY A 80 -8.74 -18.34 7.30
CA GLY A 80 -8.46 -19.78 7.41
C GLY A 80 -6.98 -20.10 7.59
N PRO A 81 -6.59 -21.39 7.58
CA PRO A 81 -5.22 -21.80 7.91
C PRO A 81 -4.16 -21.19 6.98
N TYR A 82 -3.00 -20.82 7.52
CA TYR A 82 -1.83 -20.45 6.74
C TYR A 82 -1.11 -21.70 6.22
N VAL A 83 -0.96 -21.83 4.89
CA VAL A 83 -0.50 -23.08 4.25
C VAL A 83 0.97 -23.09 3.82
N TRP A 84 1.69 -21.98 3.99
CA TRP A 84 3.04 -21.79 3.43
C TRP A 84 4.17 -22.16 4.40
N GLY A 85 3.85 -22.63 5.61
CA GLY A 85 4.83 -22.99 6.64
C GLY A 85 5.40 -21.77 7.37
N GLN A 86 6.49 -21.21 6.87
CA GLN A 86 7.12 -20.00 7.44
C GLN A 86 6.55 -18.71 6.84
N TYR A 87 6.65 -17.61 7.57
CA TYR A 87 6.37 -16.26 7.09
C TYR A 87 7.54 -15.36 7.50
N ASP A 88 8.56 -15.28 6.66
CA ASP A 88 9.70 -14.39 6.89
C ASP A 88 9.50 -13.05 6.18
N LEU A 89 10.17 -12.02 6.70
CA LEU A 89 10.24 -10.68 6.13
C LEU A 89 11.66 -10.39 5.67
N LEU A 90 11.83 -9.73 4.54
CA LEU A 90 13.11 -9.22 4.06
C LEU A 90 13.01 -7.73 3.83
N VAL A 91 13.76 -6.95 4.59
CA VAL A 91 13.96 -5.52 4.30
C VAL A 91 15.01 -5.39 3.21
N LEU A 92 14.60 -4.83 2.07
CA LEU A 92 15.48 -4.61 0.94
C LEU A 92 16.24 -3.28 1.04
N PRO A 93 17.26 -3.06 0.19
CA PRO A 93 17.85 -1.75 0.03
C PRO A 93 16.82 -0.68 -0.38
N PRO A 94 17.10 0.62 -0.14
CA PRO A 94 16.15 1.69 -0.40
C PRO A 94 15.65 1.82 -1.84
N SER A 95 16.33 1.22 -2.83
CA SER A 95 15.91 1.25 -4.23
C SER A 95 14.74 0.31 -4.57
N PHE A 96 14.27 -0.52 -3.63
CA PHE A 96 13.10 -1.37 -3.84
C PHE A 96 11.87 -0.52 -4.23
N PRO A 97 11.21 -0.82 -5.37
CA PRO A 97 10.26 0.11 -5.98
C PRO A 97 8.86 0.13 -5.33
N TYR A 98 8.53 -0.85 -4.48
CA TYR A 98 7.19 -1.02 -3.90
C TYR A 98 7.17 -0.82 -2.38
N GLY A 99 5.98 -0.90 -1.77
CA GLY A 99 5.83 -0.94 -0.31
C GLY A 99 6.21 -2.31 0.24
N GLY A 100 5.58 -3.34 -0.27
CA GLY A 100 5.95 -4.73 -0.08
C GLY A 100 5.76 -5.54 -1.36
N MET A 101 6.08 -6.82 -1.28
CA MET A 101 5.78 -7.83 -2.29
C MET A 101 5.55 -9.17 -1.56
N GLU A 102 4.46 -9.83 -1.90
CA GLU A 102 3.86 -10.95 -1.16
C GLU A 102 4.53 -12.30 -1.43
N ASN A 103 5.82 -12.28 -1.78
CA ASN A 103 6.59 -13.46 -2.15
C ASN A 103 6.44 -14.58 -1.09
N PRO A 104 5.87 -15.76 -1.42
CA PRO A 104 5.54 -16.78 -0.43
C PRO A 104 6.75 -17.19 0.40
N CYS A 105 6.53 -17.40 1.69
CA CYS A 105 7.56 -17.72 2.69
C CYS A 105 8.57 -16.59 3.00
N LEU A 106 8.68 -15.53 2.19
CA LEU A 106 9.66 -14.46 2.34
C LEU A 106 9.17 -13.14 1.72
N THR A 107 8.28 -12.44 2.40
CA THR A 107 7.76 -11.14 1.95
C THR A 107 8.87 -10.11 1.88
N PHE A 108 8.97 -9.39 0.76
CA PHE A 108 9.92 -8.29 0.61
C PHE A 108 9.27 -6.98 1.07
N VAL A 109 10.01 -6.13 1.77
CA VAL A 109 9.50 -4.87 2.33
C VAL A 109 10.51 -3.74 2.11
N THR A 110 10.00 -2.55 1.83
CA THR A 110 10.81 -1.32 1.75
C THR A 110 11.38 -0.92 3.12
N PRO A 111 12.58 -0.33 3.20
CA PRO A 111 13.06 0.25 4.46
C PRO A 111 12.33 1.57 4.79
N THR A 112 11.54 2.12 3.86
CA THR A 112 10.80 3.38 4.09
C THR A 112 9.66 3.25 5.11
N VAL A 113 9.26 2.03 5.49
CA VAL A 113 8.29 1.78 6.56
C VAL A 113 8.92 1.59 7.94
N LEU A 114 10.25 1.67 8.06
CA LEU A 114 10.95 1.73 9.34
C LEU A 114 10.78 3.13 9.96
N ALA A 115 9.60 3.37 10.55
CA ALA A 115 9.26 4.67 11.12
C ALA A 115 9.77 4.83 12.56
N GLY A 116 10.09 3.72 13.24
CA GLY A 116 10.53 3.66 14.63
C GLY A 116 9.37 3.63 15.63
N ASP A 117 8.13 3.54 15.16
CA ASP A 117 6.91 3.55 15.97
C ASP A 117 5.83 2.56 15.49
N ARG A 118 6.12 1.75 14.46
CA ARG A 118 5.22 0.78 13.83
C ARG A 118 4.02 1.39 13.11
N SER A 119 3.95 2.71 12.98
CA SER A 119 2.82 3.40 12.35
C SER A 119 2.64 3.06 10.86
N LEU A 120 3.66 2.49 10.23
CA LEU A 120 3.64 2.04 8.83
C LEU A 120 3.65 0.50 8.71
N ALA A 121 3.52 -0.23 9.81
CA ALA A 121 3.51 -1.69 9.82
C ALA A 121 2.23 -2.31 9.22
N GLY A 122 1.21 -1.49 8.89
CA GLY A 122 0.03 -1.93 8.14
C GLY A 122 0.37 -2.59 6.80
N VAL A 123 1.51 -2.22 6.18
CA VAL A 123 2.03 -2.94 4.99
C VAL A 123 2.24 -4.42 5.28
N ILE A 124 2.66 -4.82 6.48
CA ILE A 124 2.84 -6.23 6.84
C ILE A 124 1.49 -6.94 6.89
N ALA A 125 0.43 -6.29 7.39
CA ALA A 125 -0.93 -6.86 7.36
C ALA A 125 -1.43 -7.07 5.92
N HIS A 126 -1.09 -6.16 5.00
CA HIS A 126 -1.36 -6.30 3.57
C HIS A 126 -0.67 -7.54 2.99
N GLU A 127 0.66 -7.64 3.14
CA GLU A 127 1.43 -8.76 2.60
C GLU A 127 1.05 -10.11 3.26
N ILE A 128 0.69 -10.12 4.55
CA ILE A 128 0.13 -11.30 5.22
C ILE A 128 -1.17 -11.73 4.51
N SER A 129 -2.06 -10.79 4.24
CA SER A 129 -3.39 -11.06 3.66
C SER A 129 -3.30 -11.71 2.28
N HIS A 130 -2.31 -11.31 1.48
CA HIS A 130 -2.03 -11.92 0.17
C HIS A 130 -1.74 -13.43 0.24
N SER A 131 -1.32 -13.95 1.40
CA SER A 131 -1.14 -15.39 1.62
C SER A 131 -2.40 -16.21 1.32
N TRP A 132 -3.57 -15.57 1.35
CA TRP A 132 -4.84 -16.13 0.89
C TRP A 132 -5.32 -15.50 -0.42
N THR A 133 -5.35 -14.17 -0.51
CA THR A 133 -5.92 -13.43 -1.66
C THR A 133 -4.81 -12.93 -2.58
N GLY A 134 -4.43 -13.75 -3.55
CA GLY A 134 -3.32 -13.53 -4.47
C GLY A 134 -2.45 -14.78 -4.57
N ASN A 135 -1.88 -15.22 -3.45
CA ASN A 135 -0.98 -16.37 -3.45
C ASN A 135 -1.74 -17.70 -3.53
N LEU A 136 -2.84 -17.83 -2.78
CA LEU A 136 -3.64 -19.05 -2.74
C LEU A 136 -4.81 -19.01 -3.72
N VAL A 137 -5.46 -17.86 -3.86
CA VAL A 137 -6.45 -17.57 -4.91
C VAL A 137 -5.92 -16.45 -5.78
N THR A 138 -5.41 -16.78 -6.96
CA THR A 138 -4.72 -15.82 -7.84
C THR A 138 -5.67 -15.25 -8.88
N ASN A 139 -5.53 -14.01 -9.30
CA ASN A 139 -6.15 -13.53 -10.54
C ASN A 139 -5.76 -14.42 -11.76
N ARG A 140 -6.69 -14.65 -12.68
CA ARG A 140 -6.44 -15.43 -13.92
C ARG A 140 -5.53 -14.69 -14.90
N THR A 141 -5.69 -13.37 -14.96
CA THR A 141 -4.93 -12.41 -15.76
C THR A 141 -4.82 -11.10 -14.99
N TRP A 142 -3.88 -10.23 -15.36
CA TRP A 142 -3.71 -8.92 -14.72
C TRP A 142 -4.91 -7.97 -14.86
N GLU A 143 -5.80 -8.22 -15.82
CA GLU A 143 -7.09 -7.52 -15.96
C GLU A 143 -8.01 -7.76 -14.77
N HIS A 144 -7.82 -8.89 -14.06
CA HIS A 144 -8.52 -9.25 -12.84
C HIS A 144 -7.70 -8.96 -11.57
N SER A 145 -6.66 -8.11 -11.65
CA SER A 145 -5.77 -7.78 -10.52
C SER A 145 -6.50 -7.31 -9.27
N TRP A 146 -7.65 -6.65 -9.41
CA TRP A 146 -8.49 -6.24 -8.28
C TRP A 146 -8.95 -7.41 -7.40
N LEU A 147 -9.01 -8.65 -7.93
CA LEU A 147 -9.33 -9.84 -7.12
C LEU A 147 -8.23 -10.16 -6.12
N ASN A 148 -6.97 -9.89 -6.46
CA ASN A 148 -5.87 -9.92 -5.49
C ASN A 148 -6.02 -8.71 -4.57
N GLU A 149 -5.85 -7.51 -5.11
CA GLU A 149 -5.61 -6.30 -4.32
C GLU A 149 -6.83 -5.87 -3.51
N GLY A 150 -8.03 -5.85 -4.11
CA GLY A 150 -9.24 -5.43 -3.43
C GLY A 150 -9.57 -6.33 -2.23
N HIS A 151 -9.42 -7.65 -2.39
CA HIS A 151 -9.65 -8.58 -1.28
C HIS A 151 -8.54 -8.53 -0.23
N THR A 152 -7.28 -8.34 -0.65
CA THR A 152 -6.16 -8.15 0.27
C THR A 152 -6.36 -6.90 1.12
N VAL A 153 -6.67 -5.75 0.52
CA VAL A 153 -6.97 -4.51 1.25
C VAL A 153 -8.19 -4.69 2.17
N TYR A 154 -9.18 -5.46 1.75
CA TYR A 154 -10.33 -5.78 2.61
C TYR A 154 -9.92 -6.61 3.84
N ILE A 155 -9.09 -7.64 3.70
CA ILE A 155 -8.60 -8.44 4.83
C ILE A 155 -7.61 -7.63 5.69
N GLU A 156 -6.72 -6.85 5.10
CA GLU A 156 -5.80 -5.93 5.78
C GLU A 156 -6.56 -5.01 6.74
N ARG A 157 -7.58 -4.32 6.23
CA ARG A 157 -8.41 -3.40 7.03
C ARG A 157 -9.26 -4.15 8.07
N MET A 158 -9.61 -5.41 7.83
CA MET A 158 -10.23 -6.27 8.83
C MET A 158 -9.25 -6.72 9.93
N ILE A 159 -7.96 -6.88 9.62
CA ILE A 159 -6.92 -7.09 10.65
C ILE A 159 -6.81 -5.84 11.52
N ALA A 160 -6.74 -4.65 10.91
CA ALA A 160 -6.74 -3.37 11.63
C ALA A 160 -7.97 -3.22 12.56
N ARG A 161 -9.16 -3.62 12.07
CA ARG A 161 -10.39 -3.69 12.88
C ARG A 161 -10.25 -4.58 14.10
N CYS A 162 -9.70 -5.78 13.92
CA CYS A 162 -9.58 -6.78 14.99
C CYS A 162 -8.49 -6.43 16.01
N MET A 163 -7.40 -5.81 15.56
CA MET A 163 -6.27 -5.43 16.40
C MET A 163 -6.48 -4.11 17.13
N GLU A 164 -7.17 -3.16 16.50
CA GLU A 164 -7.39 -1.83 17.05
C GLU A 164 -8.87 -1.49 17.21
N SER A 165 -9.57 -1.18 16.11
CA SER A 165 -10.98 -0.75 16.18
C SER A 165 -11.68 -0.68 14.83
N GLU A 166 -13.02 -0.75 14.85
CA GLU A 166 -13.85 -0.44 13.68
C GLU A 166 -13.64 0.99 13.17
N GLN A 167 -13.38 1.94 14.06
CA GLN A 167 -13.11 3.32 13.70
C GLN A 167 -11.82 3.45 12.87
N LEU A 168 -10.77 2.69 13.21
CA LEU A 168 -9.54 2.67 12.40
C LEU A 168 -9.81 2.10 11.02
N ARG A 169 -10.54 0.98 10.92
CA ARG A 169 -10.91 0.37 9.63
C ARG A 169 -11.60 1.37 8.71
N GLN A 170 -12.57 2.10 9.24
CA GLN A 170 -13.32 3.08 8.46
C GLN A 170 -12.49 4.32 8.14
N PHE A 171 -11.60 4.74 9.05
CA PHE A 171 -10.62 5.80 8.81
C PHE A 171 -9.65 5.46 7.67
N GLU A 172 -9.14 4.22 7.63
CA GLU A 172 -8.33 3.72 6.51
C GLU A 172 -9.13 3.67 5.21
N GLY A 173 -10.41 3.31 5.27
CA GLY A 173 -11.33 3.40 4.11
C GLY A 173 -11.51 4.83 3.57
N ILE A 174 -11.55 5.84 4.45
CA ILE A 174 -11.55 7.26 4.06
C ILE A 174 -10.21 7.65 3.40
N GLY A 175 -9.09 7.15 3.93
CA GLY A 175 -7.76 7.29 3.32
C GLY A 175 -7.71 6.71 1.91
N GLY A 176 -8.12 5.45 1.77
CA GLY A 176 -8.14 4.72 0.51
C GLY A 176 -9.05 5.36 -0.55
N TRP A 177 -10.21 5.87 -0.15
CA TRP A 177 -11.08 6.62 -1.07
C TRP A 177 -10.38 7.86 -1.65
N LYS A 178 -9.57 8.56 -0.85
CA LYS A 178 -8.79 9.71 -1.32
C LYS A 178 -7.67 9.31 -2.27
N GLU A 179 -6.94 8.24 -1.97
CA GLU A 179 -5.90 7.69 -2.87
C GLU A 179 -6.51 7.25 -4.22
N LEU A 180 -7.74 6.70 -4.21
CA LEU A 180 -8.49 6.42 -5.44
C LEU A 180 -8.83 7.70 -6.21
N GLN A 181 -9.29 8.76 -5.54
CA GLN A 181 -9.57 10.05 -6.18
C GLN A 181 -8.31 10.64 -6.83
N GLU A 182 -7.17 10.54 -6.17
CA GLU A 182 -5.89 11.00 -6.68
C GLU A 182 -5.45 10.18 -7.90
N SER A 183 -5.51 8.85 -7.82
CA SER A 183 -5.20 7.97 -8.96
C SER A 183 -6.10 8.24 -10.17
N VAL A 184 -7.41 8.38 -9.96
CA VAL A 184 -8.36 8.72 -11.03
C VAL A 184 -8.07 10.09 -11.64
N LYS A 185 -7.65 11.07 -10.83
CA LYS A 185 -7.27 12.40 -11.31
C LYS A 185 -5.98 12.35 -12.14
N GLU A 186 -4.99 11.56 -11.73
CA GLU A 186 -3.71 11.40 -12.42
C GLU A 186 -3.87 10.72 -13.80
N PHE A 187 -4.64 9.64 -13.88
CA PHE A 187 -4.93 8.98 -15.16
C PHE A 187 -5.92 9.76 -16.03
N GLY A 188 -6.80 10.54 -15.40
CA GLY A 188 -7.95 11.19 -16.01
C GLY A 188 -9.25 10.37 -15.83
N PRO A 189 -10.39 11.02 -15.52
CA PRO A 189 -11.62 10.34 -15.10
C PRO A 189 -12.28 9.47 -16.20
N ASN A 190 -11.90 9.66 -17.46
CA ASN A 190 -12.41 8.88 -18.59
C ASN A 190 -11.40 7.84 -19.10
N ASN A 191 -10.25 7.69 -18.43
CA ASN A 191 -9.22 6.76 -18.85
C ASN A 191 -9.63 5.33 -18.50
N VAL A 192 -9.61 4.43 -19.48
CA VAL A 192 -10.03 3.02 -19.33
C VAL A 192 -9.16 2.23 -18.35
N LEU A 193 -7.94 2.68 -18.06
CA LEU A 193 -7.09 2.10 -17.02
C LEU A 193 -7.62 2.35 -15.60
N THR A 194 -8.63 3.23 -15.45
CA THR A 194 -9.35 3.42 -14.19
C THR A 194 -10.56 2.48 -14.05
N ASN A 195 -10.83 1.60 -15.01
CA ASN A 195 -11.82 0.52 -14.82
C ASN A 195 -11.33 -0.44 -13.73
N LEU A 196 -12.26 -1.10 -13.02
CA LEU A 196 -11.89 -2.13 -12.04
C LEU A 196 -11.40 -3.41 -12.73
N VAL A 197 -12.06 -3.78 -13.83
CA VAL A 197 -11.60 -4.79 -14.78
C VAL A 197 -11.08 -4.06 -16.00
N THR A 198 -9.76 -3.95 -16.09
CA THR A 198 -9.07 -3.22 -17.17
C THR A 198 -8.99 -4.07 -18.43
N ASN A 199 -8.79 -3.41 -19.58
CA ASN A 199 -8.35 -4.07 -20.80
C ASN A 199 -6.87 -3.73 -20.99
N LEU A 200 -6.01 -4.75 -20.95
CA LEU A 200 -4.56 -4.58 -21.01
C LEU A 200 -3.96 -5.04 -22.34
N HIS A 201 -4.78 -5.19 -23.37
CA HIS A 201 -4.30 -5.47 -24.73
C HIS A 201 -3.36 -4.35 -25.20
N GLU A 202 -2.10 -4.70 -25.51
CA GLU A 202 -1.05 -3.76 -25.92
C GLU A 202 -0.72 -2.66 -24.90
N VAL A 203 -0.99 -2.91 -23.62
CA VAL A 203 -0.63 -2.03 -22.50
C VAL A 203 0.49 -2.67 -21.67
N ASP A 204 1.55 -1.93 -21.40
CA ASP A 204 2.55 -2.33 -20.40
C ASP A 204 1.91 -2.31 -19.00
N THR A 205 1.96 -3.43 -18.30
CA THR A 205 1.34 -3.58 -16.98
C THR A 205 1.95 -2.65 -15.93
N ASP A 206 3.23 -2.32 -16.05
CA ASP A 206 3.90 -1.40 -15.12
C ASP A 206 3.37 0.04 -15.29
N GLU A 207 2.89 0.39 -16.48
CA GLU A 207 2.26 1.69 -16.75
C GLU A 207 0.80 1.75 -16.27
N ALA A 208 0.13 0.60 -16.21
CA ALA A 208 -1.23 0.48 -15.68
C ALA A 208 -1.26 0.42 -14.14
N PHE A 209 -0.11 0.25 -13.48
CA PHE A 209 -0.02 0.21 -12.02
C PHE A 209 -0.56 1.50 -11.39
N SER A 210 -1.49 1.34 -10.46
CA SER A 210 -2.15 2.43 -9.74
C SER A 210 -2.85 1.91 -8.48
N PHE A 211 -3.42 2.79 -7.66
CA PHE A 211 -4.27 2.38 -6.53
C PHE A 211 -5.70 2.02 -6.95
N VAL A 212 -6.04 2.01 -8.25
CA VAL A 212 -7.39 1.66 -8.72
C VAL A 212 -7.79 0.22 -8.33
N PRO A 213 -7.05 -0.85 -8.68
CA PRO A 213 -7.44 -2.22 -8.31
C PRO A 213 -7.51 -2.45 -6.79
N TYR A 214 -6.68 -1.73 -6.02
CA TYR A 214 -6.68 -1.73 -4.56
C TYR A 214 -7.96 -1.11 -4.01
N GLU A 215 -8.17 0.18 -4.27
CA GLU A 215 -9.14 0.99 -3.54
C GLU A 215 -10.53 0.96 -4.17
N LYS A 216 -10.63 0.84 -5.51
CA LYS A 216 -11.93 0.57 -6.14
C LYS A 216 -12.39 -0.85 -5.85
N GLY A 217 -11.46 -1.81 -5.79
CA GLY A 217 -11.73 -3.19 -5.38
C GLY A 217 -12.23 -3.26 -3.94
N PHE A 218 -11.51 -2.64 -3.00
CA PHE A 218 -11.97 -2.50 -1.62
C PHE A 218 -13.33 -1.82 -1.51
N ALA A 219 -13.54 -0.69 -2.19
CA ALA A 219 -14.80 0.05 -2.12
C ALA A 219 -16.00 -0.79 -2.59
N LEU A 220 -15.82 -1.65 -3.62
CA LEU A 220 -16.84 -2.61 -4.04
C LEU A 220 -17.14 -3.61 -2.93
N LEU A 221 -16.10 -4.21 -2.34
CA LEU A 221 -16.27 -5.22 -1.29
C LEU A 221 -16.91 -4.64 -0.02
N TYR A 222 -16.51 -3.45 0.38
CA TYR A 222 -17.11 -2.73 1.51
C TYR A 222 -18.57 -2.35 1.22
N HIS A 223 -18.88 -1.89 -0.01
CA HIS A 223 -20.27 -1.64 -0.41
C HIS A 223 -21.13 -2.92 -0.36
N LEU A 224 -20.58 -4.05 -0.81
CA LEU A 224 -21.25 -5.34 -0.73
C LEU A 224 -21.41 -5.81 0.71
N GLU A 225 -20.42 -5.57 1.58
CA GLU A 225 -20.53 -5.83 3.03
C GLU A 225 -21.74 -5.11 3.64
N GLU A 226 -21.88 -3.81 3.38
CA GLU A 226 -23.01 -3.00 3.87
C GLU A 226 -24.36 -3.59 3.39
N LEU A 227 -24.44 -3.98 2.12
CA LEU A 227 -25.64 -4.57 1.52
C LEU A 227 -25.94 -5.98 2.04
N MET A 228 -24.91 -6.77 2.33
CA MET A 228 -25.04 -8.19 2.71
C MET A 228 -25.23 -8.39 4.21
N GLY A 229 -25.18 -7.34 5.02
CA GLY A 229 -25.53 -7.39 6.45
C GLY A 229 -24.34 -7.31 7.39
N GLY A 230 -23.26 -6.67 6.97
CA GLY A 230 -22.13 -6.31 7.83
C GLY A 230 -20.91 -7.22 7.72
N PRO A 231 -19.82 -6.84 8.40
CA PRO A 231 -18.48 -7.41 8.20
C PRO A 231 -18.40 -8.90 8.56
N GLU A 232 -19.12 -9.36 9.58
CA GLU A 232 -19.11 -10.79 9.95
C GLU A 232 -19.75 -11.66 8.86
N VAL A 233 -20.85 -11.19 8.25
CA VAL A 233 -21.54 -11.92 7.18
C VAL A 233 -20.67 -11.97 5.94
N PHE A 234 -20.06 -10.85 5.57
CA PHE A 234 -19.24 -10.76 4.36
C PHE A 234 -17.89 -11.46 4.52
N MET A 235 -17.26 -11.43 5.70
CA MET A 235 -16.09 -12.27 5.99
C MET A 235 -16.39 -13.77 5.86
N GLY A 236 -17.61 -14.20 6.18
CA GLY A 236 -18.07 -15.57 5.89
C GLY A 236 -17.99 -15.91 4.40
N PHE A 237 -18.43 -15.00 3.53
CA PHE A 237 -18.28 -15.13 2.08
C PHE A 237 -16.81 -15.17 1.68
N VAL A 238 -15.98 -14.23 2.15
CA VAL A 238 -14.54 -14.15 1.80
C VAL A 238 -13.81 -15.45 2.16
N LYS A 239 -14.05 -15.98 3.36
CA LYS A 239 -13.47 -17.27 3.79
C LYS A 239 -13.91 -18.43 2.91
N SER A 240 -15.20 -18.45 2.52
CA SER A 240 -15.74 -19.48 1.65
C SER A 240 -15.22 -19.37 0.21
N TYR A 241 -15.01 -18.15 -0.29
CA TYR A 241 -14.39 -17.86 -1.58
C TYR A 241 -12.95 -18.36 -1.61
N ILE A 242 -12.16 -18.06 -0.58
CA ILE A 242 -10.79 -18.54 -0.43
C ILE A 242 -10.75 -20.08 -0.46
N GLN A 243 -11.66 -20.74 0.27
CA GLN A 243 -11.73 -22.21 0.30
C GLN A 243 -12.11 -22.82 -1.06
N LEU A 244 -13.04 -22.21 -1.79
CA LEU A 244 -13.50 -22.74 -3.07
C LEU A 244 -12.42 -22.65 -4.15
N PHE A 245 -11.69 -21.54 -4.21
CA PHE A 245 -10.75 -21.25 -5.30
C PHE A 245 -9.28 -21.47 -4.92
N ALA A 246 -9.00 -22.04 -3.75
CA ALA A 246 -7.64 -22.31 -3.30
C ALA A 246 -6.83 -23.14 -4.31
N TYR A 247 -5.56 -22.78 -4.47
CA TYR A 247 -4.61 -23.36 -5.43
C TYR A 247 -4.99 -23.17 -6.90
N GLY A 248 -5.90 -22.22 -7.17
CA GLY A 248 -6.39 -21.90 -8.50
C GLY A 248 -6.22 -20.44 -8.86
N SER A 249 -6.50 -20.13 -10.11
CA SER A 249 -6.61 -18.76 -10.60
C SER A 249 -8.07 -18.46 -10.94
N VAL A 250 -8.56 -17.23 -10.78
CA VAL A 250 -9.99 -16.88 -10.85
C VAL A 250 -10.25 -15.62 -11.71
N THR A 251 -11.36 -15.60 -12.44
CA THR A 251 -11.85 -14.41 -13.17
C THR A 251 -12.91 -13.65 -12.36
N THR A 252 -13.16 -12.39 -12.73
CA THR A 252 -14.23 -11.58 -12.13
C THR A 252 -15.59 -12.26 -12.25
N GLU A 253 -15.88 -12.92 -13.37
CA GLU A 253 -17.12 -13.64 -13.63
C GLU A 253 -17.28 -14.84 -12.69
N GLU A 254 -16.23 -15.63 -12.49
CA GLU A 254 -16.25 -16.76 -11.56
C GLU A 254 -16.46 -16.28 -10.11
N TRP A 255 -15.76 -15.23 -9.70
CA TRP A 255 -15.95 -14.59 -8.39
C TRP A 255 -17.40 -14.11 -8.21
N LYS A 256 -17.94 -13.40 -9.21
CA LYS A 256 -19.32 -12.87 -9.17
C LYS A 256 -20.35 -13.99 -9.15
N ASN A 257 -20.18 -15.03 -9.97
CA ASN A 257 -21.07 -16.19 -9.97
C ASN A 257 -21.07 -16.88 -8.59
N TYR A 258 -19.91 -16.97 -7.95
CA TYR A 258 -19.83 -17.52 -6.61
C TYR A 258 -20.48 -16.64 -5.55
N LEU A 259 -20.32 -15.31 -5.63
CA LEU A 259 -21.02 -14.35 -4.77
C LEU A 259 -22.54 -14.55 -4.82
N PHE A 260 -23.12 -14.68 -6.02
CA PHE A 260 -24.55 -14.95 -6.21
C PHE A 260 -24.97 -16.32 -5.67
N THR A 261 -24.08 -17.32 -5.78
CA THR A 261 -24.33 -18.67 -5.24
C THR A 261 -24.33 -18.67 -3.71
N TYR A 262 -23.36 -17.99 -3.09
CA TYR A 262 -23.23 -17.90 -1.64
C TYR A 262 -24.39 -17.10 -1.03
N PHE A 263 -24.75 -15.96 -1.64
CA PHE A 263 -25.86 -15.11 -1.23
C PHE A 263 -27.15 -15.39 -2.01
N LYS A 264 -27.46 -16.66 -2.28
CA LYS A 264 -28.66 -17.08 -3.04
C LYS A 264 -29.98 -16.51 -2.51
N ASP A 265 -30.07 -16.30 -1.20
CA ASP A 265 -31.27 -15.75 -0.53
C ASP A 265 -31.31 -14.21 -0.53
N LYS A 266 -30.28 -13.55 -1.10
CA LYS A 266 -30.16 -12.08 -1.24
C LYS A 266 -29.89 -11.65 -2.69
N VAL A 267 -30.18 -12.51 -3.67
CA VAL A 267 -29.98 -12.22 -5.09
C VAL A 267 -30.72 -10.95 -5.53
N ASP A 268 -31.89 -10.66 -4.97
CA ASP A 268 -32.65 -9.43 -5.25
C ASP A 268 -31.90 -8.14 -4.85
N ILE A 269 -31.02 -8.22 -3.85
CA ILE A 269 -30.14 -7.11 -3.45
C ILE A 269 -28.97 -7.02 -4.43
N LEU A 270 -28.33 -8.14 -4.74
CA LEU A 270 -27.22 -8.20 -5.70
C LEU A 270 -27.60 -7.75 -7.11
N ASN A 271 -28.84 -8.02 -7.54
CA ASN A 271 -29.39 -7.57 -8.83
C ASN A 271 -29.54 -6.04 -8.93
N LYS A 272 -29.55 -5.32 -7.82
CA LYS A 272 -29.63 -3.85 -7.79
C LYS A 272 -28.27 -3.16 -7.84
N VAL A 273 -27.18 -3.91 -7.65
CA VAL A 273 -25.82 -3.38 -7.77
C VAL A 273 -25.56 -3.05 -9.25
N ASP A 274 -25.07 -1.84 -9.51
CA ASP A 274 -24.62 -1.44 -10.86
C ASP A 274 -23.28 -2.10 -11.21
N TRP A 275 -23.33 -3.38 -11.55
CA TRP A 275 -22.15 -4.17 -11.87
C TRP A 275 -21.34 -3.59 -13.04
N ASN A 276 -22.00 -2.97 -14.01
CA ASN A 276 -21.28 -2.37 -15.14
C ASN A 276 -20.58 -1.06 -14.74
N GLY A 277 -21.25 -0.24 -13.92
CA GLY A 277 -20.67 0.94 -13.27
C GLY A 277 -19.44 0.60 -12.42
N TRP A 278 -19.51 -0.48 -11.65
CA TRP A 278 -18.39 -0.92 -10.82
C TRP A 278 -17.24 -1.53 -11.63
N MET A 279 -17.53 -2.42 -12.58
CA MET A 279 -16.50 -3.23 -13.24
C MET A 279 -15.85 -2.55 -14.44
N HIS A 280 -16.64 -1.90 -15.30
CA HIS A 280 -16.24 -1.53 -16.66
C HIS A 280 -16.43 -0.04 -16.98
N THR A 281 -16.71 0.79 -15.97
CA THR A 281 -16.85 2.24 -16.13
C THR A 281 -15.64 2.96 -15.52
N PRO A 282 -15.00 3.87 -16.27
CA PRO A 282 -13.85 4.61 -15.77
C PRO A 282 -14.28 5.66 -14.74
N GLY A 283 -13.31 6.17 -13.99
CA GLY A 283 -13.53 7.23 -13.01
C GLY A 283 -13.86 6.71 -11.61
N MET A 284 -14.58 7.50 -10.82
CA MET A 284 -14.97 7.10 -9.46
C MET A 284 -16.11 6.06 -9.49
N PRO A 285 -16.22 5.20 -8.45
CA PRO A 285 -17.32 4.25 -8.34
C PRO A 285 -18.72 4.92 -8.37
N PRO A 286 -19.77 4.20 -8.79
CA PRO A 286 -21.12 4.74 -8.85
C PRO A 286 -21.72 5.04 -7.47
N VAL A 287 -21.18 4.43 -6.42
CA VAL A 287 -21.60 4.63 -5.03
C VAL A 287 -20.37 4.86 -4.17
N LYS A 288 -20.40 5.92 -3.34
CA LYS A 288 -19.44 6.14 -2.27
C LYS A 288 -19.95 5.46 -0.99
N PRO A 289 -19.22 4.49 -0.41
CA PRO A 289 -19.58 3.92 0.88
C PRO A 289 -19.65 4.99 1.98
N GLN A 290 -20.47 4.74 2.99
CA GLN A 290 -20.56 5.63 4.15
C GLN A 290 -19.54 5.18 5.20
N TYR A 291 -18.72 6.12 5.65
CA TYR A 291 -17.70 5.88 6.67
C TYR A 291 -17.97 6.75 7.89
N ASP A 292 -17.73 6.18 9.07
CA ASP A 292 -17.59 6.89 10.33
C ASP A 292 -16.40 7.84 10.25
N THR A 293 -16.66 9.12 10.53
CA THR A 293 -15.64 10.17 10.42
C THR A 293 -14.99 10.50 11.76
N THR A 294 -15.28 9.77 12.83
CA THR A 294 -14.87 10.13 14.20
C THR A 294 -13.36 10.38 14.30
N MET A 295 -12.53 9.54 13.67
CA MET A 295 -11.07 9.73 13.64
C MET A 295 -10.62 10.82 12.67
N ALA A 296 -11.39 11.12 11.62
CA ALA A 296 -11.06 12.11 10.58
C ALA A 296 -11.52 13.54 10.92
N ASP A 297 -12.48 13.70 11.84
CA ASP A 297 -13.06 15.00 12.18
C ASP A 297 -12.00 15.99 12.70
N ALA A 298 -11.08 15.53 13.56
CA ALA A 298 -9.99 16.36 14.08
C ALA A 298 -9.01 16.79 12.98
N CYS A 299 -8.68 15.89 12.05
CA CYS A 299 -7.82 16.17 10.90
C CYS A 299 -8.46 17.21 9.98
N THR A 300 -9.75 17.03 9.69
CA THR A 300 -10.56 17.92 8.85
C THR A 300 -10.69 19.31 9.49
N ALA A 301 -10.99 19.37 10.79
CA ALA A 301 -11.08 20.63 11.51
C ALA A 301 -9.76 21.40 11.50
N LEU A 302 -8.62 20.72 11.71
CA LEU A 302 -7.31 21.37 11.68
C LEU A 302 -6.92 21.81 10.27
N CYS A 303 -7.16 20.99 9.25
CA CYS A 303 -6.97 21.37 7.84
C CYS A 303 -7.76 22.65 7.51
N GLN A 304 -9.06 22.68 7.83
CA GLN A 304 -9.92 23.82 7.55
C GLN A 304 -9.52 25.08 8.33
N ARG A 305 -8.98 24.94 9.54
CA ARG A 305 -8.40 26.08 10.28
C ARG A 305 -7.22 26.67 9.52
N TRP A 306 -6.31 25.85 8.99
CA TRP A 306 -5.15 26.32 8.24
C TRP A 306 -5.51 26.93 6.88
N VAL A 307 -6.46 26.32 6.15
CA VAL A 307 -6.91 26.80 4.84
C VAL A 307 -7.61 28.16 4.93
N LYS A 308 -8.37 28.39 6.02
CA LYS A 308 -9.14 29.63 6.22
C LYS A 308 -8.34 30.73 6.94
N ALA A 309 -7.18 30.40 7.49
CA ALA A 309 -6.37 31.35 8.25
C ALA A 309 -5.89 32.49 7.36
N LYS A 310 -5.81 33.68 7.96
CA LYS A 310 -5.07 34.83 7.43
C LYS A 310 -3.79 35.01 8.22
N GLU A 311 -2.92 35.92 7.77
CA GLU A 311 -1.68 36.29 8.46
C GLU A 311 -1.89 36.59 9.96
N GLU A 312 -2.97 37.29 10.32
CA GLU A 312 -3.30 37.64 11.70
C GLU A 312 -3.70 36.43 12.57
N ASP A 313 -4.22 35.36 11.94
CA ASP A 313 -4.63 34.14 12.63
C ASP A 313 -3.45 33.20 12.93
N LEU A 314 -2.31 33.40 12.27
CA LEU A 314 -1.14 32.51 12.36
C LEU A 314 -0.58 32.39 13.78
N ALA A 315 -0.75 33.42 14.61
CA ALA A 315 -0.33 33.40 16.02
C ALA A 315 -1.18 32.47 16.90
N SER A 316 -2.35 32.02 16.41
CA SER A 316 -3.25 31.12 17.16
C SER A 316 -2.83 29.64 17.10
N PHE A 317 -1.96 29.26 16.16
CA PHE A 317 -1.48 27.89 16.01
C PHE A 317 -0.35 27.59 16.98
N THR A 318 -0.43 26.43 17.61
CA THR A 318 0.56 26.00 18.62
C THR A 318 0.82 24.50 18.49
N GLU A 319 1.95 24.01 18.99
CA GLU A 319 2.28 22.58 19.01
C GLU A 319 1.16 21.66 19.55
N ALA A 320 0.26 22.18 20.41
CA ALA A 320 -0.86 21.42 20.95
C ALA A 320 -1.89 20.98 19.88
N ASP A 321 -1.93 21.64 18.72
CA ASP A 321 -2.87 21.32 17.63
C ASP A 321 -2.58 19.95 17.01
N VAL A 322 -1.30 19.55 16.90
CA VAL A 322 -0.87 18.26 16.32
C VAL A 322 -0.54 17.21 17.38
N LYS A 323 -0.20 17.61 18.62
CA LYS A 323 0.13 16.67 19.71
C LYS A 323 -1.00 15.71 20.08
N LYS A 324 -2.24 16.03 19.73
CA LYS A 324 -3.42 15.17 19.98
C LYS A 324 -3.70 14.19 18.85
N LEU A 325 -3.04 14.35 17.69
CA LEU A 325 -3.21 13.49 16.54
C LEU A 325 -2.20 12.35 16.63
N ASN A 326 -2.68 11.11 16.44
CA ASN A 326 -1.77 9.97 16.26
C ASN A 326 -1.14 10.00 14.85
N SER A 327 -0.17 9.12 14.58
CA SER A 327 0.55 9.10 13.29
C SER A 327 -0.39 8.99 12.07
N PRO A 328 -1.40 8.08 12.04
CA PRO A 328 -2.39 8.05 10.96
C PRO A 328 -3.18 9.37 10.79
N GLN A 329 -3.62 9.99 11.88
CA GLN A 329 -4.33 11.27 11.83
C GLN A 329 -3.43 12.42 11.35
N LEU A 330 -2.15 12.40 11.70
CA LEU A 330 -1.20 13.40 11.25
C LEU A 330 -0.92 13.27 9.75
N ILE A 331 -0.82 12.04 9.23
CA ILE A 331 -0.73 11.75 7.78
C ILE A 331 -1.99 12.23 7.06
N GLU A 332 -3.17 11.93 7.61
CA GLU A 332 -4.44 12.38 7.05
C GLU A 332 -4.56 13.90 7.02
N PHE A 333 -4.15 14.58 8.08
CA PHE A 333 -4.15 16.05 8.14
C PHE A 333 -3.34 16.66 7.00
N VAL A 334 -2.11 16.17 6.74
CA VAL A 334 -1.31 16.66 5.61
C VAL A 334 -1.81 16.17 4.25
N ALA A 335 -2.47 15.01 4.18
CA ALA A 335 -3.14 14.57 2.96
C ALA A 335 -4.28 15.53 2.58
N LEU A 336 -5.13 15.90 3.54
CA LEU A 336 -6.21 16.86 3.34
C LEU A 336 -5.69 18.22 2.89
N LEU A 337 -4.61 18.73 3.52
CA LEU A 337 -3.97 19.98 3.08
C LEU A 337 -3.46 19.91 1.64
N LEU A 338 -2.95 18.76 1.21
CA LEU A 338 -2.46 18.58 -0.15
C LEU A 338 -3.61 18.51 -1.18
N GLN A 339 -4.85 18.29 -0.78
CA GLN A 339 -6.00 18.32 -1.70
C GLN A 339 -6.55 19.73 -1.94
N GLU A 340 -6.18 20.67 -1.09
CA GLU A 340 -6.58 22.08 -1.18
C GLU A 340 -5.68 22.86 -2.14
N GLU A 341 -6.08 24.11 -2.42
CA GLU A 341 -5.23 25.06 -3.15
C GLU A 341 -3.90 25.29 -2.40
N PRO A 342 -2.78 25.57 -3.11
CA PRO A 342 -1.49 25.79 -2.45
C PRO A 342 -1.57 26.87 -1.36
N LEU A 343 -1.17 26.51 -0.14
CA LEU A 343 -1.14 27.44 0.98
C LEU A 343 -0.11 28.55 0.75
N PRO A 344 -0.33 29.76 1.32
CA PRO A 344 0.68 30.81 1.30
C PRO A 344 1.98 30.37 1.97
N LEU A 345 3.12 30.85 1.46
CA LEU A 345 4.45 30.54 2.01
C LEU A 345 4.55 30.86 3.52
N SER A 346 3.91 31.94 3.98
CA SER A 346 3.85 32.31 5.41
C SER A 346 3.20 31.22 6.27
N HIS A 347 2.17 30.55 5.76
CA HIS A 347 1.46 29.50 6.50
C HIS A 347 2.32 28.26 6.64
N VAL A 348 2.96 27.83 5.55
CA VAL A 348 3.86 26.66 5.55
C VAL A 348 5.08 26.92 6.44
N LYS A 349 5.67 28.12 6.39
CA LYS A 349 6.74 28.52 7.32
C LYS A 349 6.26 28.51 8.76
N LYS A 350 5.04 29.00 9.03
CA LYS A 350 4.47 28.94 10.37
C LYS A 350 4.24 27.51 10.85
N MET A 351 3.74 26.61 10.00
CA MET A 351 3.61 25.19 10.31
C MET A 351 4.94 24.57 10.72
N GLN A 352 6.02 24.84 9.97
CA GLN A 352 7.35 24.37 10.36
C GLN A 352 7.78 24.94 11.71
N GLU A 353 7.57 26.24 11.94
CA GLU A 353 7.95 26.92 13.19
C GLU A 353 7.27 26.28 14.40
N VAL A 354 5.94 26.04 14.32
CA VAL A 354 5.15 25.59 15.49
C VAL A 354 5.09 24.08 15.65
N TYR A 355 5.18 23.30 14.57
CA TYR A 355 5.05 21.84 14.61
C TYR A 355 6.36 21.09 14.34
N GLN A 356 7.40 21.77 13.84
CA GLN A 356 8.70 21.17 13.53
C GLN A 356 8.62 19.98 12.55
N LEU A 357 7.75 20.07 11.55
CA LEU A 357 7.39 18.96 10.64
C LEU A 357 8.56 18.38 9.85
N ASN A 358 9.61 19.16 9.56
CA ASN A 358 10.84 18.66 8.91
C ASN A 358 11.58 17.58 9.72
N SER A 359 11.32 17.47 11.02
CA SER A 359 11.93 16.47 11.91
C SER A 359 11.20 15.13 11.94
N VAL A 360 10.00 15.05 11.37
CA VAL A 360 9.19 13.82 11.35
C VAL A 360 9.84 12.80 10.41
N LYS A 361 10.14 11.61 10.94
CA LYS A 361 10.79 10.51 10.20
C LYS A 361 9.82 9.68 9.37
N ASN A 362 8.54 9.59 9.78
CA ASN A 362 7.52 8.81 9.09
C ASN A 362 7.47 9.22 7.61
N THR A 363 7.72 8.26 6.71
CA THR A 363 7.93 8.56 5.29
C THR A 363 6.66 9.00 4.59
N GLU A 364 5.50 8.43 4.94
CA GLU A 364 4.19 8.84 4.39
C GLU A 364 3.85 10.29 4.75
N PHE A 365 4.17 10.71 5.98
CA PHE A 365 4.04 12.09 6.41
C PHE A 365 5.02 13.00 5.68
N ARG A 366 6.31 12.65 5.70
CA ARG A 366 7.40 13.45 5.12
C ARG A 366 7.17 13.71 3.63
N PHE A 367 6.73 12.69 2.90
CA PHE A 367 6.36 12.80 1.49
C PHE A 367 5.34 13.91 1.24
N ARG A 368 4.20 13.87 1.93
CA ARG A 368 3.10 14.84 1.77
C ARG A 368 3.52 16.23 2.20
N TRP A 369 4.22 16.33 3.33
CA TRP A 369 4.74 17.60 3.84
C TRP A 369 5.67 18.28 2.82
N LEU A 370 6.63 17.55 2.25
CA LEU A 370 7.55 18.13 1.27
C LEU A 370 6.84 18.60 0.00
N ARG A 371 5.81 17.87 -0.46
CA ARG A 371 4.99 18.32 -1.59
C ARG A 371 4.20 19.59 -1.28
N ILE A 372 3.64 19.72 -0.07
CA ILE A 372 3.00 20.97 0.38
C ILE A 372 4.01 22.12 0.31
N CYS A 373 5.23 21.93 0.81
CA CYS A 373 6.28 22.95 0.79
C CYS A 373 6.69 23.35 -0.62
N VAL A 374 6.85 22.39 -1.54
CA VAL A 374 7.20 22.66 -2.94
C VAL A 374 6.08 23.41 -3.66
N ARG A 375 4.81 23.01 -3.45
CA ARG A 375 3.64 23.70 -4.01
C ARG A 375 3.46 25.12 -3.46
N ALA A 376 3.90 25.37 -2.23
CA ALA A 376 3.94 26.70 -1.63
C ALA A 376 5.19 27.52 -2.04
N HIS A 377 6.00 27.02 -2.97
CA HIS A 377 7.24 27.66 -3.46
C HIS A 377 8.27 27.95 -2.35
N TRP A 378 8.38 27.07 -1.36
CA TRP A 378 9.39 27.22 -0.32
C TRP A 378 10.74 26.65 -0.75
N GLU A 379 11.64 27.54 -1.18
CA GLU A 379 12.96 27.18 -1.73
C GLU A 379 13.81 26.30 -0.80
N GLU A 380 13.76 26.52 0.51
CA GLU A 380 14.54 25.75 1.49
C GLU A 380 14.09 24.27 1.59
N ALA A 381 12.87 23.96 1.16
CA ALA A 381 12.35 22.59 1.14
C ALA A 381 12.76 21.82 -0.13
N VAL A 382 13.18 22.51 -1.21
CA VAL A 382 13.55 21.87 -2.48
C VAL A 382 14.70 20.86 -2.30
N PRO A 383 15.80 21.18 -1.59
CA PRO A 383 16.86 20.19 -1.33
C PRO A 383 16.37 18.99 -0.51
N LEU A 384 15.39 19.17 0.37
CA LEU A 384 14.82 18.08 1.18
C LEU A 384 13.95 17.14 0.32
N ALA A 385 13.13 17.70 -0.58
CA ALA A 385 12.34 16.96 -1.55
C ALA A 385 13.22 16.18 -2.53
N LEU A 386 14.28 16.81 -3.05
CA LEU A 386 15.26 16.16 -3.92
C LEU A 386 15.98 15.01 -3.21
N LYS A 387 16.44 15.24 -1.97
CA LYS A 387 17.06 14.20 -1.16
C LYS A 387 16.14 13.01 -0.95
N MET A 388 14.87 13.24 -0.62
CA MET A 388 13.89 12.17 -0.45
C MET A 388 13.62 11.41 -1.75
N ALA A 389 13.60 12.10 -2.90
CA ALA A 389 13.40 11.46 -4.21
C ALA A 389 14.57 10.55 -4.63
N THR A 390 15.78 10.75 -4.09
CA THR A 390 17.00 10.04 -4.51
C THR A 390 17.59 9.13 -3.45
N GLU A 391 17.28 9.31 -2.16
CA GLU A 391 17.75 8.43 -1.07
C GLU A 391 16.96 7.12 -0.96
N GLN A 392 15.81 7.03 -1.64
CA GLN A 392 14.97 5.85 -1.76
C GLN A 392 14.32 5.78 -3.16
N GLY A 393 13.80 4.62 -3.53
CA GLY A 393 13.28 4.30 -4.86
C GLY A 393 11.82 3.86 -4.91
N ARG A 394 11.07 3.92 -3.80
CA ARG A 394 9.65 3.53 -3.75
C ARG A 394 8.85 4.46 -4.66
N MET A 395 8.24 3.89 -5.70
CA MET A 395 7.62 4.67 -6.78
C MET A 395 6.50 5.58 -6.31
N LYS A 396 5.77 5.18 -5.25
CA LYS A 396 4.76 6.01 -4.56
C LYS A 396 5.31 7.40 -4.18
N PHE A 397 6.57 7.48 -3.78
CA PHE A 397 7.20 8.73 -3.35
C PHE A 397 8.09 9.32 -4.45
N THR A 398 8.91 8.48 -5.09
CA THR A 398 9.91 8.92 -6.06
C THR A 398 9.29 9.51 -7.32
N ARG A 399 8.23 8.91 -7.89
CA ARG A 399 7.61 9.42 -9.12
C ARG A 399 7.00 10.82 -8.94
N PRO A 400 6.14 11.07 -7.93
CA PRO A 400 5.55 12.40 -7.74
C PRO A 400 6.59 13.45 -7.33
N LEU A 401 7.61 13.09 -6.55
CA LEU A 401 8.65 14.04 -6.20
C LEU A 401 9.50 14.42 -7.41
N PHE A 402 9.79 13.51 -8.35
CA PHE A 402 10.52 13.88 -9.56
C PHE A 402 9.71 14.75 -10.52
N SER A 403 8.40 14.54 -10.65
CA SER A 403 7.55 15.35 -11.52
C SER A 403 7.46 16.82 -11.09
N GLU A 404 7.75 17.10 -9.82
CA GLU A 404 7.78 18.45 -9.24
C GLU A 404 9.19 19.10 -9.26
N GLN A 405 10.19 18.47 -9.90
CA GLN A 405 11.61 18.83 -9.76
C GLN A 405 12.37 19.06 -11.09
N PRO A 406 13.56 19.70 -11.06
CA PRO A 406 14.36 19.93 -12.26
C PRO A 406 14.84 18.64 -12.94
N LEU A 407 14.73 18.61 -14.27
CA LEU A 407 15.13 17.49 -15.15
C LEU A 407 16.58 17.00 -14.93
N LYS A 408 17.48 17.90 -14.53
CA LYS A 408 18.90 17.61 -14.32
C LYS A 408 19.12 16.54 -13.24
N THR A 409 18.37 16.60 -12.14
CA THR A 409 18.57 15.68 -11.01
C THR A 409 18.25 14.24 -11.37
N PHE A 410 17.18 14.03 -12.14
CA PHE A 410 16.83 12.69 -12.63
C PHE A 410 17.94 12.11 -13.50
N LYS A 411 18.50 12.88 -14.44
CA LYS A 411 19.58 12.39 -15.32
C LYS A 411 20.83 11.95 -14.54
N GLU A 412 21.16 12.62 -13.46
CA GLU A 412 22.31 12.27 -12.60
C GLU A 412 22.09 10.97 -11.80
N HIS A 413 20.84 10.66 -11.44
CA HIS A 413 20.51 9.50 -10.58
C HIS A 413 19.88 8.32 -11.33
N ARG A 414 19.52 8.48 -12.61
CA ARG A 414 18.80 7.47 -13.40
C ARG A 414 19.46 6.09 -13.36
N ALA A 415 20.79 6.03 -13.42
CA ALA A 415 21.54 4.77 -13.43
C ALA A 415 21.54 4.03 -12.07
N ALA A 416 21.20 4.71 -10.98
CA ALA A 416 21.14 4.13 -9.63
C ALA A 416 19.72 3.70 -9.22
N LEU A 417 18.69 4.08 -10.00
CA LEU A 417 17.31 3.69 -9.76
C LEU A 417 17.06 2.25 -10.23
N HIS A 418 16.04 1.62 -9.63
CA HIS A 418 15.51 0.37 -10.16
C HIS A 418 15.06 0.57 -11.63
N PRO A 419 15.30 -0.40 -12.55
CA PRO A 419 15.01 -0.21 -13.97
C PRO A 419 13.56 0.22 -14.28
N VAL A 420 12.58 -0.38 -13.59
CA VAL A 420 11.15 -0.01 -13.73
C VAL A 420 10.92 1.42 -13.26
N THR A 421 11.46 1.81 -12.10
CA THR A 421 11.34 3.18 -11.59
C THR A 421 12.00 4.18 -12.55
N ALA A 422 13.18 3.87 -13.08
CA ALA A 422 13.88 4.73 -14.02
C ALA A 422 13.07 4.91 -15.32
N MET A 423 12.45 3.84 -15.82
CA MET A 423 11.63 3.87 -17.02
C MET A 423 10.36 4.70 -16.83
N LEU A 424 9.62 4.47 -15.74
CA LEU A 424 8.39 5.21 -15.45
C LEU A 424 8.66 6.70 -15.15
N VAL A 425 9.70 7.03 -14.38
CA VAL A 425 10.05 8.44 -14.13
C VAL A 425 10.52 9.13 -15.42
N ALA A 426 11.28 8.45 -16.29
CA ALA A 426 11.66 9.01 -17.59
C ALA A 426 10.43 9.32 -18.44
N LYS A 427 9.42 8.42 -18.42
CA LYS A 427 8.15 8.62 -19.12
C LYS A 427 7.36 9.80 -18.55
N ASP A 428 7.24 9.89 -17.22
CA ASP A 428 6.57 11.00 -16.53
C ASP A 428 7.21 12.35 -16.90
N LEU A 429 8.54 12.38 -17.01
CA LEU A 429 9.33 13.55 -17.39
C LEU A 429 9.46 13.77 -18.91
N LYS A 430 8.85 12.92 -19.73
CA LYS A 430 8.90 12.97 -21.21
C LYS A 430 10.34 13.00 -21.75
N ILE A 431 11.20 12.15 -21.19
CA ILE A 431 12.58 11.96 -21.63
C ILE A 431 12.62 10.70 -22.48
N ASP A 432 13.00 10.84 -23.75
CA ASP A 432 13.20 9.69 -24.62
C ASP A 432 14.38 8.82 -24.13
N GLY A 433 14.23 7.50 -24.31
CA GLY A 433 15.04 6.40 -23.78
C GLY A 433 16.55 6.64 -23.72
#